data_AF-A0A5K0VRZ0-F1
#
_entry.id   AF-A0A5K0VRZ0-F1
#
_cell.length_a   1.000
_cell.length_b   1.000
_cell.length_c   1.000
_cell.angle_alpha   90.00
_cell.angle_beta   90.00
_cell.angle_gamma   90.00
#
_symmetry.space_group_name_H-M   'P 1'
#
loop_
_entity.id
_entity.type
_entity.pdbx_description
1 polymer ?
#
loop_
_entity_poly.entity_id
_entity_poly.type
_entity_poly.pdbx_seq_one_letter_code
_entity_poly.pdbx_strand_id
1 'polypeptide(L)'
;GTSYENMTIIVKNYVDELINKYPYWNRTLGADHFFVTCHDVGVRATEGLPFLVKNAIRVVCSPSYDVGYIPHKDVALPQVLQPFALPAGGDDIEN
;
A
#
# COMPACT_ATOMS: atom_id res chain seq x y z
N GLY A 1 8.83 -17.85 4.23
CA GLY A 1 7.72 -16.89 4.03
C GLY A 1 7.28 -16.93 2.58
N THR A 2 6.08 -16.40 2.28
CA THR A 2 5.56 -16.25 0.90
C THR A 2 6.49 -15.35 0.08
N SER A 3 6.80 -15.70 -1.18
CA SER A 3 7.61 -14.85 -2.06
C SER A 3 6.86 -13.56 -2.44
N TYR A 4 7.60 -12.51 -2.82
CA TYR A 4 7.01 -11.25 -3.28
C TYR A 4 6.10 -11.43 -4.50
N GLU A 5 6.48 -12.30 -5.43
CA GLU A 5 5.68 -12.64 -6.61
C GLU A 5 4.32 -13.24 -6.21
N ASN A 6 4.31 -14.15 -5.23
CA ASN A 6 3.08 -14.74 -4.73
C ASN A 6 2.20 -13.70 -4.03
N MET A 7 2.77 -12.73 -3.30
CA MET A 7 1.99 -11.65 -2.69
C MET A 7 1.32 -10.77 -3.75
N THR A 8 2.04 -10.41 -4.81
CA THR A 8 1.50 -9.65 -5.94
C THR A 8 0.31 -10.39 -6.59
N ILE A 9 0.42 -11.70 -6.80
CA ILE A 9 -0.67 -12.51 -7.37
C ILE A 9 -1.89 -12.52 -6.44
N ILE A 10 -1.68 -12.68 -5.14
CA ILE A 10 -2.77 -12.68 -4.15
C ILE A 10 -3.51 -11.34 -4.17
N VAL A 11 -2.78 -10.22 -4.13
CA VAL A 11 -3.38 -8.88 -4.16
C VAL A 11 -4.09 -8.64 -5.49
N LYS A 12 -3.51 -9.07 -6.61
CA LYS A 12 -4.14 -8.96 -7.93
C LYS A 12 -5.49 -9.67 -7.97
N ASN A 13 -5.53 -10.94 -7.57
CA ASN A 13 -6.77 -11.71 -7.58
C ASN A 13 -7.83 -11.08 -6.67
N TYR A 14 -7.43 -10.57 -5.50
CA TYR A 14 -8.33 -9.87 -4.60
C TYR A 14 -8.91 -8.59 -5.22
N VAL A 15 -8.07 -7.78 -5.88
CA VAL A 15 -8.54 -6.57 -6.58
C VAL A 15 -9.45 -6.93 -7.75
N ASP A 16 -9.12 -7.94 -8.55
CA ASP A 16 -9.96 -8.40 -9.66
C ASP A 16 -11.33 -8.89 -9.17
N GLU A 17 -11.39 -9.56 -8.02
CA GLU A 17 -12.67 -9.92 -7.37
C GLU A 17 -13.47 -8.70 -6.93
N LEU A 18 -12.83 -7.68 -6.34
CA LEU A 18 -13.50 -6.42 -5.98
C LEU A 18 -14.09 -5.72 -7.21
N ILE A 19 -13.32 -5.63 -8.30
CA ILE A 19 -13.75 -5.03 -9.57
C ILE A 19 -15.01 -5.72 -10.11
N ASN A 20 -15.02 -7.06 -10.09
CA ASN A 20 -16.14 -7.85 -10.59
C ASN A 20 -17.37 -7.78 -9.68
N LYS A 21 -17.17 -7.73 -8.37
CA LYS A 21 -18.26 -7.72 -7.38
C LYS A 21 -18.92 -6.34 -7.27
N TYR A 22 -18.16 -5.28 -7.46
CA TYR A 22 -18.58 -3.92 -7.13
C TYR A 22 -18.55 -3.01 -8.37
N PRO A 23 -19.72 -2.72 -9.00
CA PRO A 23 -19.78 -1.99 -10.27
C PRO A 23 -19.26 -0.55 -10.18
N TYR A 24 -19.20 0.02 -8.98
CA TYR A 24 -18.68 1.36 -8.72
C TYR A 24 -17.18 1.47 -8.99
N TRP A 25 -16.41 0.38 -8.92
CA TRP A 25 -14.99 0.43 -9.29
C TRP A 25 -14.81 0.89 -10.74
N ASN A 26 -15.62 0.34 -11.65
CA ASN A 26 -15.52 0.62 -13.09
C ASN A 26 -16.00 2.03 -13.48
N ARG A 27 -16.70 2.75 -12.58
CA ARG A 27 -17.15 4.12 -12.84
C ARG A 27 -15.98 5.11 -12.96
N THR A 28 -14.90 4.87 -12.22
CA THR A 28 -13.73 5.75 -12.13
C THR A 28 -12.42 5.00 -12.41
N LEU A 29 -12.51 3.71 -12.74
CA LEU A 29 -11.37 2.79 -12.83
C LEU A 29 -10.56 2.74 -11.52
N GLY A 30 -11.23 2.91 -10.38
CA GLY A 30 -10.63 2.92 -9.05
C GLY A 30 -10.12 4.28 -8.56
N ALA A 31 -10.28 5.37 -9.32
CA ALA A 31 -9.70 6.67 -8.97
C ALA A 31 -10.32 7.34 -7.71
N ASP A 32 -11.53 6.95 -7.34
CA ASP A 32 -12.22 7.37 -6.11
C ASP A 32 -12.11 6.34 -4.98
N HIS A 33 -11.32 5.28 -5.16
CA HIS A 33 -11.06 4.26 -4.14
C HIS A 33 -9.69 4.49 -3.51
N PHE A 34 -9.56 4.16 -2.22
CA PHE A 34 -8.28 4.22 -1.52
C PHE A 34 -7.90 2.88 -0.89
N PHE A 35 -6.60 2.64 -0.75
CA PHE A 35 -6.06 1.50 -0.05
C PHE A 35 -4.89 1.93 0.85
N VAL A 36 -4.66 1.19 1.93
CA VAL A 36 -3.69 1.56 2.96
C VAL A 36 -2.48 0.61 2.90
N THR A 37 -1.27 1.18 2.89
CA THR A 37 0.00 0.44 2.98
C THR A 37 0.88 1.04 4.06
N CYS A 38 1.25 0.27 5.08
CA CYS A 38 2.03 0.80 6.20
C CYS A 38 3.43 0.23 6.36
N HIS A 39 3.64 -0.98 5.88
CA HIS A 39 4.95 -1.62 5.86
C HIS A 39 5.44 -1.82 4.42
N ASP A 40 6.74 -2.00 4.28
CA ASP A 40 7.43 -2.31 3.03
C ASP A 40 6.80 -3.49 2.26
N VAL A 41 6.34 -4.50 2.99
CA VAL A 41 5.61 -5.65 2.42
C VAL A 41 4.35 -5.21 1.65
N GLY A 42 3.59 -4.24 2.17
CA GLY A 42 2.39 -3.73 1.51
C GLY A 42 2.70 -2.94 0.24
N VAL A 43 3.83 -2.22 0.23
CA VAL A 43 4.32 -1.52 -0.96
C VAL A 43 4.73 -2.53 -2.03
N ARG A 44 5.58 -3.50 -1.69
CA ARG A 44 6.05 -4.52 -2.63
C ARG A 44 4.93 -5.41 -3.19
N ALA A 45 3.93 -5.74 -2.38
CA ALA A 45 2.78 -6.52 -2.81
C ALA A 45 1.88 -5.78 -3.82
N THR A 46 1.95 -4.44 -3.87
CA THR A 46 1.14 -3.61 -4.78
C THR A 46 1.94 -3.05 -5.95
N GLU A 47 3.27 -3.00 -5.88
CA GLU A 47 4.16 -2.53 -6.95
C GLU A 47 3.95 -3.24 -8.29
N GLY A 48 3.63 -4.54 -8.26
CA GLY A 48 3.33 -5.31 -9.47
C GLY A 48 1.96 -5.03 -10.11
N LEU A 49 1.13 -4.15 -9.53
CA LEU A 49 -0.21 -3.80 -10.01
C LEU A 49 -0.24 -2.32 -10.45
N PRO A 50 0.31 -1.98 -11.63
CA PRO A 50 0.45 -0.59 -12.06
C PRO A 50 -0.88 0.15 -12.19
N PHE A 51 -1.97 -0.52 -12.54
CA PHE A 51 -3.30 0.10 -12.63
C PHE A 51 -3.85 0.49 -11.25
N LEU A 52 -3.68 -0.38 -10.25
CA LEU A 52 -4.07 -0.08 -8.87
C LEU A 52 -3.27 1.11 -8.35
N VAL A 53 -1.94 1.07 -8.50
CA VAL A 53 -1.04 2.11 -7.97
C VAL A 53 -1.24 3.44 -8.68
N LYS A 54 -1.54 3.47 -9.99
CA LYS A 54 -1.73 4.73 -10.73
C LYS A 54 -3.09 5.36 -10.52
N ASN A 55 -4.16 4.56 -10.45
CA ASN A 55 -5.51 5.10 -10.38
C ASN A 55 -5.96 5.33 -8.94
N ALA A 56 -5.85 4.33 -8.07
CA ALA A 56 -6.37 4.41 -6.71
C ALA A 56 -5.48 5.29 -5.81
N ILE A 57 -6.12 5.89 -4.81
CA ILE A 57 -5.45 6.73 -3.80
C ILE A 57 -4.73 5.79 -2.83
N ARG A 58 -3.41 5.89 -2.75
CA ARG A 58 -2.66 5.12 -1.76
C ARG A 58 -2.47 5.95 -0.50
N VAL A 59 -2.79 5.35 0.63
CA VAL A 59 -2.66 5.92 1.96
C VAL A 59 -1.47 5.25 2.63
N VAL A 60 -0.40 6.00 2.91
CA VAL A 60 0.92 5.44 3.28
C VAL A 60 1.31 5.86 4.71
N CYS A 61 1.70 4.90 5.56
CA CYS A 61 2.19 5.22 6.92
C CYS A 61 3.62 5.82 6.93
N SER A 62 4.47 5.38 6.00
CA SER A 62 5.87 5.82 5.88
C SER A 62 6.12 6.41 4.48
N PRO A 63 5.54 7.58 4.16
CA PRO A 63 5.67 8.17 2.83
C PRO A 63 7.12 8.60 2.56
N SER A 64 7.70 8.13 1.45
CA SER A 64 8.99 8.63 0.94
C SER A 64 8.97 8.64 -0.59
N TYR A 65 9.63 9.65 -1.17
CA TYR A 65 9.82 9.76 -2.62
C TYR A 65 10.60 8.55 -3.20
N ASP A 66 11.44 7.91 -2.40
CA ASP A 66 12.29 6.80 -2.83
C ASP A 66 11.53 5.47 -2.97
N VAL A 67 10.33 5.37 -2.38
CA VAL A 67 9.49 4.15 -2.39
C VAL A 67 8.22 4.32 -3.22
N GLY A 68 8.28 5.22 -4.21
CA GLY A 68 7.23 5.39 -5.21
C GLY A 68 5.98 6.13 -4.73
N TYR A 69 6.05 6.88 -3.62
CA TYR A 69 4.97 7.79 -3.19
C TYR A 69 4.68 8.85 -4.27
N ILE A 70 3.40 9.09 -4.57
CA ILE A 70 2.97 10.07 -5.58
C ILE A 70 2.33 11.28 -4.87
N PRO A 71 3.05 12.40 -4.60
CA PRO A 71 2.57 13.47 -3.72
C PRO A 71 1.30 14.17 -4.14
N HIS A 72 1.00 14.22 -5.45
CA HIS A 72 -0.19 14.88 -5.98
C HIS A 72 -1.43 13.98 -5.99
N LYS A 73 -1.33 12.75 -5.46
CA LYS A 73 -2.38 11.73 -5.53
C LYS A 73 -2.48 10.87 -4.25
N ASP A 74 -1.35 10.43 -3.71
CA ASP A 74 -1.25 9.63 -2.49
C ASP A 74 -1.39 10.51 -1.23
N VAL A 75 -1.75 9.89 -0.11
CA VAL A 75 -1.96 10.54 1.19
C VAL A 75 -1.01 9.97 2.22
N ALA A 76 -0.26 10.84 2.89
CA ALA A 76 0.52 10.50 4.08
C ALA A 76 -0.42 10.31 5.28
N LEU A 77 -0.37 9.14 5.93
CA LEU A 77 -1.02 8.99 7.24
C LEU A 77 -0.22 9.76 8.29
N PRO A 78 -0.90 10.57 9.13
CA PRO A 78 -0.23 11.24 10.23
C PRO A 78 0.35 10.19 11.19
N GLN A 79 1.61 10.38 11.59
CA GLN A 79 2.20 9.55 12.63
C GLN A 79 1.39 9.69 13.91
N VAL A 80 0.94 8.56 14.45
CA VAL A 80 0.34 8.52 15.78
C VAL A 80 1.47 8.56 16.79
N LEU A 81 1.67 9.71 17.43
CA LEU A 81 2.51 9.81 18.63
C LEU A 81 1.83 9.02 19.74
N GLN A 82 2.32 7.81 20.01
CA GLN A 82 1.90 7.07 21.17
C GLN A 82 2.34 7.85 22.44
N PRO A 83 1.53 7.87 23.51
CA PRO A 83 1.86 8.60 24.74
C PRO A 83 3.03 7.99 25.52
N PHE A 84 3.62 6.93 24.99
CA PHE A 84 4.82 6.27 25.48
C PHE A 84 5.83 6.18 24.35
N ALA A 85 7.10 6.37 24.67
CA ALA A 85 8.18 6.04 23.74
C ALA A 85 8.10 4.55 23.44
N LEU A 86 7.99 4.17 22.16
CA LEU A 86 8.42 2.84 21.77
C LEU A 86 9.89 2.73 22.20
N PRO A 87 10.34 1.61 22.80
CA PRO A 87 11.76 1.37 22.94
C PRO A 87 12.37 1.57 21.55
N ALA A 88 13.53 2.22 21.46
CA ALA A 88 14.24 2.36 20.19
C ALA A 88 14.20 1.00 19.49
N GLY A 89 13.60 0.95 18.30
CA GLY A 89 13.56 -0.27 17.51
C GLY A 89 15.00 -0.76 17.47
N GLY A 90 15.25 -1.93 18.09
CA GLY A 90 16.59 -2.45 18.15
C GLY A 90 17.12 -2.51 16.73
N ASP A 91 18.26 -1.88 16.48
CA ASP A 91 19.00 -2.09 15.26
C ASP A 91 19.13 -3.60 15.09
N ASP A 92 18.40 -4.19 14.15
CA ASP A 92 18.39 -5.61 13.81
C ASP A 92 19.69 -6.01 13.06
N ILE A 93 20.80 -5.41 13.48
CA ILE A 93 22.17 -5.71 13.09
C ILE A 93 22.72 -6.78 14.03
N GLU A 94 22.06 -7.92 14.17
CA GLU A 94 22.74 -9.15 14.63
C GLU A 94 22.23 -10.40 13.88
N ASN A 95 23.17 -10.91 13.07
CA ASN A 95 23.34 -12.23 12.45
C ASN A 95 22.82 -12.47 11.03
#